data_AF-B1HRW6-F1
#
_entry.id   AF-B1HRW6-F1
#
_cell.length_a   1.000
_cell.length_b   1.000
_cell.length_c   1.000
_cell.angle_alpha   90.00
_cell.angle_beta   90.00
_cell.angle_gamma   90.00
#
_symmetry.space_group_name_H-M   'P 1'
#
loop_
_entity.id
_entity.type
_entity.pdbx_description
1 polymer ?
#
loop_
_entity_poly.entity_id
_entity_poly.type
_entity_poly.pdbx_seq_one_letter_code
_entity_poly.pdbx_strand_id
1 'polypeptide(L)' 'MIQMKSVNFQLDGMNSIEIIQIDEQLFEVRLVVDGKINMRYMTKEELEQLGSTFQIGNIKSYLE' A
#
# COMPACT_ATOMS: atom_id res chain seq x y z
N MET A 1 0.32 14.82 -18.29
CA MET A 1 -0.65 14.33 -17.29
C MET A 1 0.01 13.19 -16.55
N ILE A 2 0.13 13.27 -15.22
CA ILE A 2 0.60 12.14 -14.42
C ILE A 2 -0.57 11.14 -14.36
N GLN A 3 -0.36 9.91 -14.79
CA GLN A 3 -1.36 8.86 -14.68
C GLN A 3 -1.41 8.41 -13.21
N MET A 4 -2.56 8.55 -12.56
CA MET A 4 -2.77 7.99 -11.22
C MET A 4 -2.54 6.48 -11.26
N LYS A 5 -1.77 6.00 -10.29
CA LYS A 5 -1.48 4.57 -10.10
C LYS A 5 -2.03 4.16 -8.76
N SER A 6 -2.59 2.95 -8.69
CA SER A 6 -2.95 2.34 -7.42
C SER A 6 -2.50 0.90 -7.39
N VAL A 7 -2.27 0.41 -6.18
CA VAL A 7 -2.04 -1.01 -5.88
C VAL A 7 -2.96 -1.40 -4.73
N ASN A 8 -3.58 -2.56 -4.86
CA ASN A 8 -4.43 -3.13 -3.82
C ASN A 8 -3.92 -4.54 -3.48
N PHE A 9 -3.77 -4.79 -2.19
CA PHE A 9 -3.42 -6.08 -1.62
C PHE A 9 -4.62 -6.57 -0.80
N GLN A 10 -5.34 -7.54 -1.33
CA GLN A 10 -6.34 -8.28 -0.55
C GLN A 10 -5.59 -9.31 0.30
N LEU A 11 -5.80 -9.27 1.63
CA LEU A 11 -5.13 -10.17 2.56
C LEU A 11 -6.00 -11.41 2.80
N ASP A 12 -7.08 -11.27 3.56
CA ASP A 12 -8.08 -12.30 3.83
C ASP A 12 -9.42 -11.66 4.17
N GLY A 13 -10.53 -12.42 4.07
CA GLY A 13 -11.86 -11.96 4.49
C GLY A 13 -12.22 -10.52 4.07
N MET A 14 -12.23 -9.61 5.07
CA MET A 14 -12.51 -8.17 4.91
C MET A 14 -11.27 -7.28 5.11
N ASN A 15 -10.06 -7.84 5.04
CA ASN A 15 -8.80 -7.17 5.28
C ASN A 15 -8.09 -6.85 3.96
N SER A 16 -7.71 -5.58 3.77
CA SER A 16 -7.04 -5.15 2.55
C SER A 16 -6.19 -3.91 2.78
N ILE A 17 -5.16 -3.73 1.96
CA ILE A 17 -4.39 -2.49 1.89
C ILE A 17 -4.48 -1.94 0.46
N GLU A 18 -4.92 -0.70 0.32
CA GLU A 18 -4.89 0.04 -0.94
C GLU A 18 -3.93 1.21 -0.81
N ILE A 19 -3.07 1.42 -1.80
CA ILE A 19 -2.17 2.57 -1.90
C ILE A 19 -2.46 3.25 -3.23
N ILE A 20 -2.86 4.52 -3.18
CA ILE A 20 -3.21 5.33 -4.35
C ILE A 20 -2.21 6.48 -4.44
N GLN A 21 -1.54 6.59 -5.57
CA GLN A 21 -0.69 7.73 -5.89
C GLN A 21 -1.55 8.92 -6.30
N ILE A 22 -1.51 10.01 -5.53
CA ILE A 22 -2.23 11.25 -5.82
C ILE A 22 -1.35 12.18 -6.66
N ASP A 23 -0.08 12.32 -6.30
CA ASP A 23 0.94 13.04 -7.08
C ASP A 23 2.32 12.36 -6.97
N GLU A 24 3.41 13.00 -7.40
CA GLU A 24 4.76 12.41 -7.37
C GLU A 24 5.26 12.07 -5.95
N GLN A 25 4.77 12.77 -4.93
CA GLN A 25 5.25 12.70 -3.56
C GLN A 25 4.16 12.35 -2.55
N LEU A 26 2.87 12.42 -2.91
CA LEU A 26 1.74 12.20 -2.02
C LEU A 26 0.95 10.94 -2.39
N PHE A 27 0.70 10.13 -1.37
CA PHE A 27 0.00 8.86 -1.47
C PHE A 27 -1.14 8.79 -0.45
N GLU A 28 -2.25 8.19 -0.84
CA GLU A 28 -3.32 7.80 0.08
C GLU A 28 -3.20 6.30 0.36
N VAL A 29 -3.07 5.95 1.63
CA VAL A 29 -3.01 4.57 2.12
C VAL A 29 -4.30 4.26 2.87
N ARG A 30 -5.04 3.27 2.38
CA ARG A 30 -6.24 2.75 3.04
C ARG A 30 -5.95 1.35 3.56
N LEU A 31 -6.09 1.18 4.87
CA LEU A 31 -6.02 -0.11 5.53
C LEU A 31 -7.43 -0.47 5.99
N VAL A 32 -7.96 -1.58 5.48
CA VAL A 32 -9.20 -2.18 5.94
C VAL A 32 -8.84 -3.34 6.85
N VAL A 33 -9.32 -3.32 8.10
CA VAL A 33 -9.20 -4.42 9.06
C VAL A 33 -10.57 -4.70 9.66
N ASP A 34 -11.05 -5.94 9.53
CA ASP A 34 -12.37 -6.40 9.97
C ASP A 34 -13.51 -5.48 9.49
N GLY A 35 -13.41 -5.05 8.23
CA GLY A 35 -14.37 -4.12 7.62
C GLY A 35 -14.28 -2.66 8.08
N LYS A 36 -13.34 -2.32 8.98
CA LYS A 36 -13.08 -0.94 9.38
C LYS A 36 -11.99 -0.33 8.52
N ILE A 37 -12.28 0.83 7.93
CA ILE A 37 -11.37 1.54 7.04
C ILE A 37 -10.60 2.60 7.85
N ASN A 38 -9.28 2.51 7.83
CA ASN A 38 -8.37 3.55 8.27
C ASN A 38 -7.68 4.14 7.04
N MET A 39 -7.71 5.46 6.91
CA MET A 39 -7.11 6.17 5.79
C MET A 39 -6.04 7.13 6.30
N ARG A 40 -4.92 7.19 5.60
CA ARG A 40 -3.82 8.12 5.91
C ARG A 40 -3.18 8.61 4.62
N TYR A 41 -2.81 9.87 4.60
CA TYR A 41 -1.94 10.41 3.56
C TYR A 41 -0.49 10.30 4.00
N MET A 42 0.37 9.82 3.10
CA MET A 42 1.79 9.63 3.34
C MET A 42 2.59 10.24 2.21
N THR A 43 3.74 10.81 2.56
CA THR A 43 4.76 11.15 1.57
C THR A 43 5.42 9.89 1.02
N LYS A 44 6.10 10.03 -0.13
CA LYS A 44 6.91 8.94 -0.70
C LYS A 44 7.91 8.37 0.31
N GLU A 45 8.61 9.24 1.04
CA GLU A 45 9.60 8.84 2.03
C GLU A 45 8.98 8.04 3.19
N GLU A 46 7.86 8.50 3.74
CA GLU A 46 7.14 7.78 4.80
C GLU A 46 6.64 6.41 4.32
N LEU A 47 6.18 6.33 3.08
CA LEU A 47 5.72 5.07 2.48
C LEU A 47 6.88 4.09 2.23
N GLU A 48 8.04 4.58 1.79
CA GLU A 48 9.27 3.78 1.64
C GLU A 48 9.80 3.29 2.99
N GLN A 49 9.72 4.11 4.04
CA GLN A 49 10.07 3.70 5.40
C GLN A 49 9.13 2.61 5.93
N LEU A 50 7.83 2.72 5.65
CA LEU A 50 6.86 1.67 5.97
C LEU A 50 7.22 0.36 5.24
N GLY A 51 7.49 0.42 3.94
CA GLY A 51 7.85 -0.74 3.12
C GLY A 51 9.24 -1.32 3.39
N SER A 52 10.13 -0.60 4.06
CA SER A 52 11.44 -1.12 4.49
C SER A 52 11.40 -1.75 5.89
N THR A 53 10.50 -1.27 6.75
CA THR A 53 10.25 -1.84 8.08
C THR A 53 9.61 -3.23 7.99
N PHE A 54 8.71 -3.42 7.03
CA PHE A 54 8.16 -4.72 6.68
C PHE A 54 8.83 -5.14 5.38
N GLN A 55 9.79 -6.07 5.41
CA GLN A 55 10.25 -6.69 4.16
C GLN A 55 9.07 -7.40 3.51
N ILE A 56 8.30 -6.69 2.69
CA ILE A 56 7.39 -7.29 1.72
C ILE A 56 8.33 -7.86 0.66
N GLY A 57 8.85 -9.04 0.98
CA GLY A 57 9.77 -9.78 0.14
C GLY A 57 9.19 -9.85 -1.26
N ASN A 58 10.02 -9.53 -2.25
CA ASN A 58 9.75 -9.79 -3.64
C ASN A 58 9.10 -11.19 -3.75
N ILE A 59 7.83 -11.27 -4.17
CA ILE A 59 7.05 -12.52 -4.36
C ILE A 59 7.67 -13.46 -5.43
N LYS A 60 8.92 -13.23 -5.85
CA LYS A 60 9.65 -14.11 -6.75
C LYS A 60 10.32 -15.32 -6.09
N SER A 61 10.32 -15.47 -4.76
CA SER A 61 11.03 -16.57 -4.08
C SER A 61 10.15 -17.74 -3.61
N TYR A 62 8.88 -17.83 -4.02
CA TYR A 62 7.99 -18.97 -3.67
C TYR A 62 7.71 -19.92 -4.84
N LEU A 63 8.49 -19.84 -5.93
CA LEU A 63 8.38 -20.73 -7.10
C LEU A 63 9.73 -21.36 -7.49
N GLU A 64 10.49 -21.84 -6.50
CA GLU A 64 11.52 -22.87 -6.71
C GLU A 64 11.18 -24.11 -5.87
#